data_AF-G3HH81-F1
#
_entry.id   AF-G3HH81-F1
#
_cell.length_a   1.000
_cell.length_b   1.000
_cell.length_c   1.000
_cell.angle_alpha   90.00
_cell.angle_beta   90.00
_cell.angle_gamma   90.00
#
_symmetry.space_group_name_H-M   'P 1'
#
loop_
_entity.id
_entity.type
_entity.pdbx_description
1 polymer ?
#
loop_
_entity_poly.entity_id
_entity_poly.type
_entity_poly.pdbx_seq_one_letter_code
_entity_poly.pdbx_strand_id
1 'polypeptide(L)'
;STCALSHDIHTPVNIQVMKNRGLFGLNEAQLRILLLQNDPCLFPEVCLLYNKGGDVLYGYCNLKDKCNKFHVCKSFVRGECTLQTCKRSHKLIQATTLKLIEDQELSASSVVNFQIISVYKHMKMHKMLEDKDSTASAEHSQGNEKQGTPGAGAAEAGTLSSAPAQLPKKAQ
;
A
#
# COMPACT_ATOMS: atom_id res chain seq x y z
N SER A 1 25.82 -2.86 -27.01
CA SER A 1 24.84 -3.91 -26.70
C SER A 1 23.61 -3.70 -27.55
N THR A 2 23.09 -4.71 -28.25
CA THR A 2 21.80 -4.66 -28.95
C THR A 2 20.69 -5.02 -27.96
N CYS A 3 19.66 -4.19 -27.88
CA CYS A 3 18.51 -4.44 -27.00
C CYS A 3 17.71 -5.64 -27.51
N ALA A 4 17.22 -6.49 -26.59
CA ALA A 4 16.37 -7.63 -26.93
C ALA A 4 14.89 -7.24 -27.15
N LEU A 5 14.49 -6.03 -26.76
CA LEU A 5 13.14 -5.51 -26.90
C LEU A 5 13.02 -4.61 -28.13
N SER A 6 11.84 -4.57 -28.75
CA SER A 6 11.56 -3.63 -29.85
C SER A 6 11.66 -2.20 -29.36
N HIS A 7 12.37 -1.36 -30.12
CA HIS A 7 12.41 0.09 -29.93
C HIS A 7 11.42 0.82 -30.86
N ASP A 8 10.68 0.08 -31.67
CA ASP A 8 9.62 0.60 -32.52
C ASP A 8 8.25 0.26 -31.92
N ILE A 9 7.49 1.30 -31.55
CA ILE A 9 6.13 1.18 -31.03
C ILE A 9 5.11 0.95 -32.16
N HIS A 10 5.48 1.20 -33.41
CA HIS A 10 4.63 1.09 -34.59
C HIS A 10 4.81 -0.23 -35.36
N THR A 11 5.33 -1.27 -34.71
CA THR A 11 5.33 -2.62 -35.29
C THR A 11 3.90 -3.07 -35.63
N PRO A 12 3.70 -3.94 -36.65
CA PRO A 12 2.36 -4.41 -37.02
C PRO A 12 1.58 -5.01 -35.83
N VAL A 13 2.27 -5.72 -34.94
CA VAL A 13 1.70 -6.30 -33.72
C VAL A 13 1.22 -5.22 -32.76
N ASN A 14 2.07 -4.23 -32.46
CA ASN A 14 1.72 -3.13 -31.56
C ASN A 14 0.59 -2.26 -32.13
N ILE A 15 0.59 -2.00 -33.45
CA ILE A 15 -0.51 -1.31 -34.14
C ILE A 15 -1.82 -2.02 -33.92
N GLN A 16 -1.85 -3.35 -34.08
CA GLN A 16 -3.07 -4.13 -33.86
C GLN A 16 -3.55 -4.04 -32.41
N VAL A 17 -2.62 -4.13 -31.44
CA VAL A 17 -2.95 -3.95 -30.01
C VAL A 17 -3.51 -2.56 -29.75
N MET A 18 -2.88 -1.50 -30.27
CA MET A 18 -3.33 -0.11 -30.12
C MET A 18 -4.73 0.08 -30.71
N LYS A 19 -5.01 -0.45 -31.90
CA LYS A 19 -6.36 -0.40 -32.51
C LYS A 19 -7.40 -1.09 -31.63
N ASN A 20 -7.12 -2.31 -31.17
CA ASN A 20 -8.03 -3.09 -30.33
C ASN A 20 -8.32 -2.43 -28.98
N ARG A 21 -7.41 -1.59 -28.48
CA ARG A 21 -7.55 -0.85 -27.22
C ARG A 21 -8.02 0.59 -27.40
N GLY A 22 -8.29 1.04 -28.62
CA GLY A 22 -8.71 2.42 -28.90
C GLY A 22 -7.59 3.47 -28.73
N LEU A 23 -6.33 3.06 -28.84
CA LEU A 23 -5.13 3.90 -28.61
C LEU A 23 -4.41 4.33 -29.89
N PHE A 24 -4.90 3.93 -31.07
CA PHE A 24 -4.20 4.11 -32.36
C PHE A 24 -3.93 5.58 -32.76
N GLY A 25 -4.60 6.55 -32.13
CA GLY A 25 -4.37 7.98 -32.36
C GLY A 25 -3.33 8.64 -31.45
N LEU A 26 -2.75 7.90 -30.50
CA LEU A 26 -1.75 8.43 -29.59
C LEU A 26 -0.34 8.31 -30.17
N ASN A 27 0.45 9.37 -30.02
CA ASN A 27 1.87 9.32 -30.35
C ASN A 27 2.68 8.63 -29.23
N GLU A 28 3.96 8.35 -29.49
CA GLU A 28 4.84 7.65 -28.53
C GLU A 28 4.91 8.38 -27.17
N ALA A 29 5.01 9.71 -27.16
CA ALA A 29 5.09 10.48 -25.92
C ALA A 29 3.80 10.37 -25.09
N GLN A 30 2.64 10.41 -25.75
CA GLN A 30 1.34 10.21 -25.11
C GLN A 30 1.17 8.77 -24.59
N LEU A 31 1.63 7.78 -25.36
CA LEU A 31 1.62 6.37 -24.94
C LEU A 31 2.52 6.15 -23.73
N ARG A 32 3.72 6.75 -23.68
CA ARG A 32 4.59 6.67 -22.50
C ARG A 32 3.89 7.17 -21.25
N ILE A 33 3.23 8.33 -21.31
CA ILE A 33 2.46 8.89 -20.20
C ILE A 33 1.35 7.92 -19.79
N LEU A 34 0.56 7.44 -20.77
CA LEU A 34 -0.57 6.56 -20.53
C LEU A 34 -0.16 5.22 -19.91
N LEU A 35 0.90 4.62 -20.42
CA LEU A 35 1.37 3.32 -19.97
C LEU A 35 2.02 3.44 -18.59
N LEU A 36 2.90 4.43 -18.39
CA LEU A 36 3.58 4.63 -17.10
C LEU A 36 2.59 4.87 -15.97
N GLN A 37 1.53 5.66 -16.17
CA GLN A 37 0.53 5.92 -15.12
C GLN A 37 -0.36 4.71 -14.78
N ASN A 38 -0.42 3.69 -15.65
CA ASN A 38 -1.32 2.54 -15.51
C ASN A 38 -0.62 1.22 -15.18
N ASP A 39 0.64 1.05 -15.60
CA ASP A 39 1.41 -0.18 -15.42
C ASP A 39 2.58 0.02 -14.44
N PRO A 40 2.49 -0.50 -13.20
CA PRO A 40 3.58 -0.48 -12.24
C PRO A 40 4.89 -1.11 -12.71
N CYS A 41 4.87 -2.01 -13.69
CA CYS A 41 6.08 -2.64 -14.22
C CYS A 41 6.94 -1.66 -15.02
N LEU A 42 6.33 -0.57 -15.51
CA LEU A 42 7.02 0.52 -16.20
C LEU A 42 7.50 1.61 -15.22
N PHE A 43 7.07 1.55 -13.96
CA PHE A 43 7.57 2.45 -12.94
C PHE A 43 9.06 2.19 -12.70
N PRO A 44 9.88 3.24 -12.56
CA PRO A 44 11.31 3.05 -12.36
C PRO A 44 11.67 2.31 -11.07
N GLU A 45 12.95 1.96 -10.98
CA GLU A 45 13.40 1.03 -9.95
C GLU A 45 13.22 1.58 -8.53
N VAL A 46 12.50 0.79 -7.72
CA VAL A 46 12.32 1.00 -6.29
C VAL A 46 13.48 0.36 -5.53
N CYS A 47 14.05 1.07 -4.56
CA CYS A 47 15.14 0.55 -3.75
C CYS A 47 14.67 -0.61 -2.87
N LEU A 48 15.19 -1.83 -3.13
CA LEU A 48 14.85 -3.01 -2.35
C LEU A 48 15.43 -2.98 -0.94
N LEU A 49 16.59 -2.35 -0.74
CA LEU A 49 17.21 -2.19 0.58
C LEU A 49 16.40 -1.24 1.46
N TYR A 50 15.85 -0.17 0.88
CA TYR A 50 14.91 0.71 1.58
C TYR A 50 13.67 -0.04 2.06
N ASN A 51 13.15 -0.98 1.27
CA ASN A 51 11.96 -1.76 1.63
C ASN A 51 12.24 -2.86 2.68
N LYS A 52 13.49 -3.01 3.12
CA LYS A 52 13.92 -3.96 4.17
C LYS A 52 14.41 -3.21 5.41
N GLY A 53 14.43 -3.89 6.55
CA GLY A 53 14.93 -3.34 7.81
C GLY A 53 13.90 -2.57 8.64
N GLY A 54 14.31 -2.20 9.85
CA GLY A 54 13.45 -1.54 10.85
C GLY A 54 13.45 0.00 10.77
N ASP A 55 14.50 0.61 10.23
CA ASP A 55 14.57 2.06 10.05
C ASP A 55 13.51 2.53 9.05
N VAL A 56 12.68 3.48 9.47
CA VAL A 56 11.59 4.09 8.71
C VAL A 56 12.14 5.01 7.61
N LEU A 57 13.26 5.69 7.86
CA LEU A 57 13.81 6.67 6.93
C LEU A 57 14.55 6.02 5.77
N TYR A 58 15.42 5.03 6.05
CA TYR A 58 16.27 4.45 5.01
C TYR A 58 16.26 2.93 4.94
N GLY A 59 15.62 2.23 5.87
CA GLY A 59 15.66 0.77 5.91
C GLY A 59 17.09 0.26 6.04
N TYR A 60 17.53 -0.60 5.11
CA TYR A 60 18.92 -1.03 4.97
C TYR A 60 19.70 -0.29 3.87
N CYS A 61 19.15 0.78 3.30
CA CYS A 61 19.83 1.54 2.25
C CYS A 61 20.92 2.45 2.83
N ASN A 62 22.18 2.05 2.68
CA ASN A 62 23.34 2.84 3.14
C ASN A 62 23.60 4.09 2.29
N LEU A 63 23.05 4.16 1.08
CA LEU A 63 23.21 5.33 0.18
C LEU A 63 22.32 6.51 0.59
N LYS A 64 21.27 6.28 1.38
CA LYS A 64 20.36 7.32 1.89
C LYS A 64 19.90 8.26 0.76
N ASP A 65 20.03 9.57 0.92
CA ASP A 65 19.65 10.59 -0.07
C ASP A 65 20.49 10.55 -1.36
N LYS A 66 21.61 9.80 -1.37
CA LYS A 66 22.45 9.58 -2.55
C LYS A 66 22.00 8.35 -3.36
N CYS A 67 20.96 7.64 -2.93
CA CYS A 67 20.45 6.50 -3.68
C CYS A 67 19.77 6.96 -4.96
N ASN A 68 20.11 6.33 -6.09
CA ASN A 68 19.53 6.59 -7.40
C ASN A 68 18.28 5.72 -7.69
N LYS A 69 17.60 5.26 -6.64
CA LYS A 69 16.38 4.43 -6.73
C LYS A 69 15.32 5.03 -5.83
N PHE A 70 14.05 4.82 -6.15
CA PHE A 70 12.95 5.39 -5.38
C PHE A 70 12.88 4.77 -3.97
N HIS A 71 12.94 5.61 -2.94
CA HIS A 71 12.68 5.23 -1.54
C HIS A 71 11.18 5.28 -1.23
N VAL A 72 10.45 4.33 -1.81
CA VAL A 72 8.99 4.19 -1.67
C VAL A 72 8.61 2.74 -1.39
N CYS A 73 7.41 2.53 -0.84
CA CYS A 73 6.85 1.21 -0.61
C CYS A 73 6.68 0.45 -1.93
N LYS A 74 7.43 -0.63 -2.13
CA LYS A 74 7.36 -1.47 -3.33
C LYS A 74 5.96 -2.05 -3.51
N SER A 75 5.34 -2.54 -2.45
CA SER A 75 3.99 -3.08 -2.51
C SER A 75 2.96 -2.02 -2.88
N PHE A 76 3.14 -0.76 -2.46
CA PHE A 76 2.25 0.34 -2.83
C PHE A 76 2.33 0.64 -4.33
N VAL A 77 3.55 0.76 -4.86
CA VAL A 77 3.77 0.96 -6.30
C VAL A 77 3.11 -0.15 -7.11
N ARG A 78 3.18 -1.41 -6.65
CA ARG A 78 2.53 -2.55 -7.31
C ARG A 78 1.02 -2.65 -7.09
N GLY A 79 0.44 -1.82 -6.22
CA GLY A 79 -0.99 -1.89 -5.86
C GLY A 79 -1.34 -3.04 -4.91
N GLU A 80 -0.38 -3.56 -4.17
CA GLU A 80 -0.47 -4.76 -3.31
C GLU A 80 -0.20 -4.45 -1.83
N CYS A 81 -0.05 -3.18 -1.44
CA CYS A 81 0.18 -2.82 -0.04
C CYS A 81 -1.11 -2.97 0.77
N THR A 82 -1.17 -3.98 1.63
CA THR A 82 -2.32 -4.29 2.50
C THR A 82 -2.20 -3.69 3.92
N LEU A 83 -1.17 -2.87 4.18
CA LEU A 83 -0.93 -2.28 5.49
C LEU A 83 -1.64 -0.92 5.60
N GLN A 84 -2.61 -0.80 6.51
CA GLN A 84 -3.30 0.45 6.82
C GLN A 84 -2.30 1.54 7.26
N THR A 85 -1.35 1.16 8.12
CA THR A 85 -0.27 2.02 8.61
C THR A 85 1.08 1.52 8.12
N CYS A 86 1.32 1.70 6.81
CA CYS A 86 2.58 1.29 6.20
C CYS A 86 3.77 2.12 6.74
N LYS A 87 4.84 1.43 7.17
CA LYS A 87 6.09 2.07 7.62
C LYS A 87 6.93 2.65 6.48
N ARG A 88 6.60 2.31 5.23
CA ARG A 88 7.32 2.77 4.02
C ARG A 88 6.53 3.88 3.35
N SER A 89 7.24 4.85 2.76
CA SER A 89 6.61 6.01 2.14
C SER A 89 5.71 5.60 0.97
N HIS A 90 4.49 6.12 0.95
CA HIS A 90 3.58 6.05 -0.20
C HIS A 90 3.63 7.34 -1.04
N LYS A 91 4.62 8.23 -0.80
CA LYS A 91 4.82 9.47 -1.56
C LYS A 91 5.90 9.27 -2.62
N LEU A 92 5.49 9.26 -3.88
CA LEU A 92 6.37 9.14 -5.04
C LEU A 92 7.01 10.48 -5.41
N ILE A 93 6.31 11.58 -5.16
CA ILE A 93 6.79 12.94 -5.37
C ILE A 93 7.19 13.56 -4.03
N GLN A 94 8.49 13.78 -3.86
CA GLN A 94 9.09 14.53 -2.76
C GLN A 94 10.39 15.18 -3.24
N ALA A 95 10.94 16.12 -2.48
CA ALA A 95 12.11 16.90 -2.91
C ALA A 95 13.29 16.02 -3.38
N THR A 96 13.53 14.89 -2.70
CA THR A 96 14.62 13.96 -3.05
C THR A 96 14.35 13.12 -4.30
N THR A 97 13.09 12.96 -4.73
CA THR A 97 12.76 12.23 -5.97
C THR A 97 12.64 13.12 -7.20
N LEU A 98 12.56 14.45 -7.06
CA LEU A 98 12.50 15.34 -8.23
C LEU A 98 13.72 15.18 -9.13
N LYS A 99 14.92 15.17 -8.53
CA LYS A 99 16.16 14.93 -9.26
C LYS A 99 16.17 13.55 -9.95
N LEU A 100 15.60 12.54 -9.30
CA LEU A 100 15.54 11.19 -9.88
C LEU A 100 14.59 11.11 -11.08
N ILE A 101 13.48 11.84 -11.03
CA ILE A 101 12.52 11.96 -12.14
C ILE A 101 13.20 12.65 -13.34
N GLU A 102 13.96 13.72 -13.09
CA GLU A 102 14.74 14.42 -14.11
C GLU A 102 15.85 13.53 -14.70
N ASP A 103 16.67 12.90 -13.85
CA ASP A 103 17.79 12.03 -14.26
C ASP A 103 17.33 10.81 -15.07
N GLN A 104 16.06 10.38 -14.92
CA GLN A 104 15.46 9.24 -15.62
C GLN A 104 14.54 9.65 -16.77
N GLU A 105 14.52 10.93 -17.14
CA GLU A 105 13.68 11.48 -18.22
C GLU A 105 12.19 11.16 -18.07
N LEU A 106 11.72 11.07 -16.82
CA LEU A 106 10.33 10.80 -16.51
C LEU A 106 9.53 12.09 -16.55
N SER A 107 8.32 11.99 -17.11
CA SER A 107 7.35 13.07 -17.02
C SER A 107 6.87 13.20 -15.57
N ALA A 108 7.15 14.33 -14.92
CA ALA A 108 6.66 14.64 -13.58
C ALA A 108 5.13 14.49 -13.48
N SER A 109 4.40 14.95 -14.51
CA SER A 109 2.94 14.78 -14.60
C SER A 109 2.53 13.30 -14.61
N SER A 110 3.30 12.42 -15.25
CA SER A 110 3.02 10.98 -15.26
C SER A 110 3.21 10.36 -13.88
N VAL A 111 4.25 10.79 -13.14
CA VAL A 111 4.50 10.31 -11.78
C VAL A 111 3.44 10.83 -10.80
N VAL A 112 2.97 12.08 -10.98
CA VAL A 112 1.83 12.63 -10.24
C VAL A 112 0.55 11.84 -10.52
N ASN A 113 0.24 11.55 -11.78
CA ASN A 113 -0.92 10.74 -12.14
C ASN A 113 -0.83 9.33 -11.55
N PHE A 114 0.35 8.71 -11.62
CA PHE A 114 0.60 7.41 -11.01
C PHE A 114 0.38 7.43 -9.50
N GLN A 115 0.84 8.49 -8.80
CA GLN A 115 0.58 8.69 -7.38
C GLN A 115 -0.92 8.75 -7.10
N ILE A 116 -1.67 9.55 -7.85
CA ILE A 116 -3.13 9.71 -7.67
C ILE A 116 -3.83 8.36 -7.85
N ILE A 117 -3.51 7.65 -8.94
CA ILE A 117 -4.09 6.34 -9.25
C ILE A 117 -3.73 5.31 -8.17
N SER A 118 -2.48 5.30 -7.71
CA SER A 118 -2.01 4.37 -6.68
C SER A 118 -2.68 4.62 -5.32
N VAL A 119 -2.87 5.89 -4.94
CA VAL A 119 -3.62 6.25 -3.72
C VAL A 119 -5.06 5.77 -3.82
N TYR A 120 -5.73 6.03 -4.95
CA TYR A 120 -7.10 5.57 -5.14
C TYR A 120 -7.23 4.05 -5.07
N LYS A 121 -6.34 3.31 -5.76
CA LYS A 121 -6.31 1.84 -5.72
C LYS A 121 -6.08 1.32 -4.30
N HIS A 122 -5.16 1.92 -3.56
CA HIS A 122 -4.84 1.55 -2.18
C HIS A 122 -6.05 1.78 -1.25
N MET A 123 -6.69 2.96 -1.32
CA MET A 123 -7.89 3.26 -0.53
C MET A 123 -9.04 2.30 -0.86
N LYS A 124 -9.28 2.04 -2.15
CA LYS A 124 -10.35 1.12 -2.58
C LYS A 124 -10.11 -0.30 -2.05
N MET A 125 -8.87 -0.80 -2.13
CA MET A 125 -8.52 -2.11 -1.60
C MET A 125 -8.76 -2.20 -0.10
N HIS A 126 -8.33 -1.18 0.66
CA HIS A 126 -8.54 -1.16 2.11
C HIS A 126 -10.01 -1.12 2.50
N LYS A 127 -10.83 -0.33 1.80
CA LYS A 127 -12.28 -0.34 1.99
C LYS A 127 -12.89 -1.74 1.76
N MET A 128 -12.47 -2.42 0.68
CA MET A 128 -12.95 -3.78 0.40
C MET A 128 -12.54 -4.81 1.46
N LEU A 129 -11.38 -4.62 2.10
CA LEU A 129 -10.93 -5.50 3.20
C LEU A 129 -11.75 -5.24 4.47
N GLU A 130 -12.01 -3.98 4.81
CA GLU A 130 -12.85 -3.59 5.96
C GLU A 130 -14.31 -4.09 5.81
N ASP A 131 -14.87 -3.99 4.61
CA ASP A 131 -16.22 -4.47 4.31
C ASP A 131 -16.32 -6.01 4.47
N LYS A 132 -15.24 -6.73 4.12
CA LYS A 132 -15.16 -8.20 4.23
C LYS A 132 -15.04 -8.67 5.68
N ASP A 133 -14.25 -7.98 6.50
CA ASP A 133 -14.10 -8.29 7.93
C ASP A 133 -15.42 -8.04 8.69
N SER A 134 -16.19 -7.02 8.26
CA SER A 134 -17.49 -6.68 8.82
C SER A 134 -18.57 -7.71 8.49
N THR A 135 -18.56 -8.29 7.29
CA THR A 135 -19.53 -9.34 6.88
C THR A 135 -19.22 -10.69 7.51
N ALA A 136 -17.94 -11.06 7.64
CA ALA A 136 -17.54 -12.31 8.33
C ALA A 136 -17.91 -12.32 9.82
N SER A 137 -17.89 -11.15 10.48
CA SER A 137 -18.27 -11.00 11.89
C SER A 137 -19.78 -11.11 12.13
N ALA A 138 -20.61 -10.78 11.13
CA ALA A 138 -22.07 -10.87 11.22
C ALA A 138 -22.56 -12.33 11.13
N GLU A 139 -21.91 -13.18 10.33
CA GLU A 139 -22.28 -14.60 10.20
C GLU A 139 -21.94 -15.44 11.45
N HIS A 140 -21.01 -15.00 12.29
CA HIS A 140 -20.66 -15.68 13.53
C HIS A 140 -21.60 -15.38 14.72
N SER A 141 -22.51 -14.41 14.56
CA SER A 141 -23.40 -13.94 15.64
C SER A 141 -24.81 -14.54 15.61
N GLN A 142 -25.15 -15.37 14.61
CA GLN A 142 -26.50 -15.95 14.45
C GLN A 142 -26.67 -17.37 15.03
N GLY A 143 -25.76 -17.83 15.90
CA GLY A 143 -25.78 -19.20 16.43
C GLY A 143 -25.70 -19.29 17.94
N ASN A 144 -26.53 -18.56 18.72
CA ASN A 144 -26.86 -18.98 20.09
C ASN A 144 -28.06 -18.23 20.70
N GLU A 145 -29.27 -18.51 20.21
CA GLU A 145 -30.50 -18.15 20.93
C GLU A 145 -30.93 -19.29 21.88
N LYS A 146 -30.51 -19.10 23.13
CA LYS A 146 -31.16 -19.44 24.41
C LYS A 146 -32.40 -20.35 24.36
N GLN A 147 -32.30 -21.49 25.06
CA GLN A 147 -33.44 -22.10 25.73
C GLN A 147 -33.29 -21.87 27.24
N GLY A 148 -34.15 -21.01 27.78
CA GLY A 148 -34.24 -20.74 29.22
C GLY A 148 -35.44 -21.46 29.83
N THR A 149 -35.31 -21.89 31.09
CA THR A 149 -36.38 -21.80 32.10
C THR A 149 -35.79 -22.02 33.51
N PRO A 150 -36.38 -21.43 34.58
CA PRO A 150 -35.77 -21.25 35.89
C PRO A 150 -36.30 -22.24 36.95
N GLY A 151 -35.54 -22.43 38.03
CA GLY A 151 -35.96 -23.22 39.18
C GLY A 151 -35.16 -22.85 40.44
N ALA A 152 -35.89 -22.65 41.53
CA ALA A 152 -35.54 -21.91 42.74
C ALA A 152 -34.68 -22.66 43.78
N GLY A 153 -34.13 -21.92 44.76
CA GLY A 153 -33.77 -22.49 46.08
C GLY A 153 -32.74 -21.70 46.90
N ALA A 154 -33.22 -21.08 47.99
CA ALA A 154 -32.62 -20.88 49.33
C ALA A 154 -31.14 -20.46 49.46
N ALA A 155 -30.81 -19.26 49.99
CA ALA A 155 -30.80 -18.81 51.39
C ALA A 155 -29.44 -18.98 52.11
N GLU A 156 -29.14 -17.99 52.96
CA GLU A 156 -28.19 -17.95 54.09
C GLU A 156 -26.73 -17.45 53.87
N ALA A 157 -26.52 -16.26 54.48
CA ALA A 157 -25.45 -15.86 55.42
C ALA A 157 -23.94 -15.91 55.04
N GLY A 158 -23.25 -14.77 55.26
CA GLY A 158 -21.79 -14.77 55.51
C GLY A 158 -20.96 -13.54 55.11
N THR A 159 -21.17 -12.40 55.78
CA THR A 159 -20.16 -11.64 56.56
C THR A 159 -18.72 -11.35 56.02
N LEU A 160 -18.37 -10.04 56.00
CA LEU A 160 -17.04 -9.35 56.14
C LEU A 160 -16.04 -9.44 54.95
N SER A 161 -15.18 -8.47 54.61
CA SER A 161 -14.94 -7.06 54.98
C SER A 161 -13.76 -6.53 54.13
N SER A 162 -13.75 -5.22 53.85
CA SER A 162 -12.60 -4.31 53.68
C SER A 162 -11.63 -4.39 52.48
N ALA A 163 -11.55 -3.25 51.77
CA ALA A 163 -10.39 -2.76 51.00
C ALA A 163 -9.46 -1.93 51.93
N PRO A 164 -8.47 -1.10 51.49
CA PRO A 164 -7.63 -1.04 50.27
C PRO A 164 -6.11 -0.83 50.62
N ALA A 165 -5.32 -0.30 49.67
CA ALA A 165 -4.01 0.40 49.81
C ALA A 165 -2.73 -0.48 49.82
N GLN A 166 -1.55 -0.09 49.32
CA GLN A 166 -1.04 1.11 48.64
C GLN A 166 0.37 0.78 48.06
N LEU A 167 0.79 1.61 47.10
CA LEU A 167 2.18 1.80 46.63
C LEU A 167 3.20 2.02 47.78
N PRO A 168 4.51 1.84 47.52
CA PRO A 168 5.34 3.03 47.40
C PRO A 168 6.41 3.00 46.30
N LYS A 169 6.79 4.24 45.93
CA LYS A 169 7.91 4.68 45.09
C LYS A 169 9.27 4.34 45.74
N LYS A 170 10.37 4.29 44.97
CA LYS A 170 11.32 5.43 44.81
C LYS A 170 12.68 5.00 44.19
N ALA A 171 13.11 5.84 43.23
CA ALA A 171 14.46 6.26 42.82
C ALA A 171 15.61 5.26 42.66
N GLN A 172 16.23 5.27 41.48
CA GLN A 172 17.50 5.95 41.26
C GLN A 172 17.59 6.46 39.81
#